data_AF-A0A1F3YR40-F1
#
_entry.id   AF-A0A1F3YR40-F1
#
_cell.length_a   1.000
_cell.length_b   1.000
_cell.length_c   1.000
_cell.angle_alpha   90.00
_cell.angle_beta   90.00
_cell.angle_gamma   90.00
#
_symmetry.space_group_name_H-M   'P 1'
#
loop_
_entity.id
_entity.type
_entity.pdbx_description
1 polymer ?
#
loop_
_entity_poly.entity_id
_entity_poly.type
_entity_poly.pdbx_seq_one_letter_code
_entity_poly.pdbx_strand_id
1 'polypeptide(L)'
;MVERMNCIQNQETVAGKSLLNNKVTGFIITGGQDNVQAVAGQMLGFFAEIDCQYPQYPYIAHSRGWSAEDMENNTRYVQDSKLLHEGAGALAGRCVEMAKILRAVAVTEAPRVRGGRKAQELDTHAQLQGTGAGRASGGE
;
A
#
# COMPACT_ATOMS: atom_id res chain seq x y z
N MET A 1 -0.92 -4.95 9.35
CA MET A 1 -0.28 -3.60 9.38
C MET A 1 -0.94 -2.65 8.38
N VAL A 2 -1.13 -3.07 7.11
CA VAL A 2 -1.87 -2.34 6.07
C VAL A 2 -3.30 -1.94 6.49
N GLU A 3 -4.01 -2.79 7.24
CA GLU A 3 -5.39 -2.50 7.67
C GLU A 3 -5.55 -1.19 8.44
N ARG A 4 -4.53 -0.78 9.22
CA ARG A 4 -4.57 0.51 9.93
C ARG A 4 -4.44 1.70 8.97
N MET A 5 -3.79 1.50 7.82
CA MET A 5 -3.64 2.53 6.79
C MET A 5 -4.91 2.70 5.95
N ASN A 6 -5.92 1.82 6.09
CA ASN A 6 -7.24 2.05 5.49
C ASN A 6 -7.89 3.37 5.95
N CYS A 7 -7.51 3.89 7.13
CA CYS A 7 -7.97 5.21 7.57
C CYS A 7 -7.50 6.34 6.64
N ILE A 8 -6.38 6.17 5.94
CA ILE A 8 -5.88 7.12 4.94
C ILE A 8 -6.81 7.14 3.73
N GLN A 9 -7.21 5.97 3.23
CA GLN A 9 -8.21 5.85 2.17
C GLN A 9 -9.56 6.45 2.60
N ASN A 10 -9.93 6.32 3.88
CA ASN A 10 -11.15 6.94 4.40
C ASN A 10 -11.12 8.47 4.39
N GLN A 11 -9.96 9.12 4.45
CA GLN A 11 -9.87 10.59 4.40
C GLN A 11 -10.29 11.16 3.04
N GLU A 12 -10.10 10.40 1.95
CA GLU A 12 -10.64 10.78 0.64
C GLU A 12 -12.17 10.80 0.66
N THR A 13 -12.78 9.88 1.40
CA THR A 13 -14.24 9.76 1.46
C THR A 13 -14.87 10.80 2.38
N VAL A 14 -14.32 10.95 3.59
CA VAL A 14 -14.89 11.79 4.64
C VAL A 14 -14.53 13.26 4.44
N ALA A 15 -13.33 13.54 3.95
CA ALA A 15 -12.80 14.90 3.88
C ALA A 15 -12.35 15.32 2.47
N GLY A 16 -12.47 14.43 1.45
CA GLY A 16 -11.97 14.73 0.10
C GLY A 16 -10.45 14.87 0.04
N LYS A 17 -9.71 14.34 1.02
CA LYS A 17 -8.27 14.55 1.15
C LYS A 17 -7.47 13.29 0.84
N SER A 18 -6.61 13.38 -0.16
CA SER A 18 -5.56 12.40 -0.40
C SER A 18 -4.32 12.76 0.44
N LEU A 19 -3.97 11.92 1.41
CA LEU A 19 -2.86 12.21 2.34
C LEU A 19 -1.49 11.72 1.86
N LEU A 20 -1.47 10.75 0.95
CA LEU A 20 -0.23 10.15 0.43
C LEU A 20 0.01 10.50 -1.05
N ASN A 21 -0.61 11.57 -1.54
CA ASN A 21 -0.29 12.12 -2.85
C ASN A 21 1.22 12.45 -2.98
N ASN A 22 1.72 12.36 -4.21
CA ASN A 22 3.11 12.66 -4.56
C ASN A 22 4.12 11.90 -3.70
N LYS A 23 3.79 10.65 -3.33
CA LYS A 23 4.68 9.73 -2.63
C LYS A 23 5.12 8.63 -3.59
N VAL A 24 6.34 8.14 -3.36
CA VAL A 24 6.89 7.00 -4.08
C VAL A 24 7.04 5.85 -3.12
N THR A 25 6.62 4.66 -3.55
CA THR A 25 6.80 3.43 -2.78
C THR A 25 7.73 2.48 -3.51
N GLY A 26 8.63 1.85 -2.77
CA GLY A 26 9.44 0.72 -3.22
C GLY A 26 9.48 -0.34 -2.12
N PHE A 27 9.63 -1.60 -2.49
CA PHE A 27 9.52 -2.71 -1.55
C PHE A 27 10.78 -3.57 -1.48
N ILE A 28 11.13 -3.99 -0.27
CA ILE A 28 12.11 -5.04 -0.03
C ILE A 28 11.33 -6.20 0.57
N ILE A 29 11.25 -7.32 -0.15
CA ILE A 29 10.45 -8.47 0.25
C ILE A 29 11.39 -9.61 0.60
N THR A 30 11.45 -10.00 1.87
CA THR A 30 12.25 -11.13 2.31
C THR A 30 11.34 -12.20 2.89
N GLY A 31 11.48 -13.43 2.44
CA GLY A 31 10.76 -14.59 2.97
C GLY A 31 11.65 -15.82 3.02
N GLY A 32 11.24 -16.81 3.82
CA GLY A 32 11.89 -18.13 3.80
C GLY A 32 11.40 -19.02 2.65
N GLN A 33 10.12 -18.88 2.27
CA GLN A 33 9.42 -19.74 1.30
C GLN A 33 9.02 -18.95 0.04
N ASP A 34 8.32 -19.61 -0.87
CA ASP A 34 7.70 -19.00 -2.06
C ASP A 34 6.66 -17.93 -1.71
N ASN A 35 6.17 -17.24 -2.74
CA ASN A 35 5.05 -16.27 -2.72
C ASN A 35 5.44 -14.78 -2.73
N VAL A 36 6.67 -14.44 -3.10
CA VAL A 36 7.11 -13.06 -3.34
C VAL A 36 6.14 -12.31 -4.26
N GLN A 37 5.68 -12.95 -5.34
CA GLN A 37 4.81 -12.31 -6.33
C GLN A 37 3.44 -11.94 -5.75
N ALA A 38 2.82 -12.79 -4.91
CA ALA A 38 1.54 -12.43 -4.32
C ALA A 38 1.69 -11.31 -3.28
N VAL A 39 2.76 -11.33 -2.48
CA VAL A 39 3.07 -10.23 -1.55
C VAL A 39 3.28 -8.94 -2.32
N ALA A 40 4.10 -8.97 -3.38
CA ALA A 40 4.34 -7.82 -4.24
C ALA A 40 3.04 -7.31 -4.86
N GLY A 41 2.20 -8.20 -5.41
CA GLY A 41 0.91 -7.86 -6.00
C GLY A 41 -0.04 -7.18 -5.00
N GLN A 42 -0.15 -7.72 -3.78
CA GLN A 42 -0.97 -7.12 -2.73
C GLN A 42 -0.46 -5.73 -2.31
N MET A 43 0.86 -5.56 -2.17
CA MET A 43 1.45 -4.27 -1.81
C MET A 43 1.31 -3.24 -2.93
N LEU A 44 1.53 -3.64 -4.18
CA LEU A 44 1.33 -2.78 -5.36
C LEU A 44 -0.12 -2.35 -5.51
N GLY A 45 -1.08 -3.25 -5.28
CA GLY A 45 -2.50 -2.91 -5.30
C GLY A 45 -2.85 -1.92 -4.19
N PHE A 46 -2.46 -2.22 -2.95
CA PHE A 46 -2.81 -1.38 -1.80
C PHE A 46 -2.23 0.04 -1.89
N PHE A 47 -0.93 0.18 -2.19
CA PHE A 47 -0.31 1.51 -2.22
C PHE A 47 -0.75 2.35 -3.44
N ALA A 48 -1.25 1.71 -4.51
CA ALA A 48 -1.83 2.41 -5.65
C ALA A 48 -3.17 3.06 -5.27
N GLU A 49 -3.97 2.38 -4.44
CA GLU A 49 -5.27 2.84 -3.97
C GLU A 49 -5.18 4.00 -2.95
N ILE A 50 -3.99 4.32 -2.44
CA ILE A 50 -3.74 5.46 -1.54
C ILE A 50 -2.78 6.47 -2.17
N ASP A 51 -2.74 6.54 -3.50
CA ASP A 51 -2.07 7.58 -4.29
C ASP A 51 -0.54 7.59 -4.31
N CYS A 52 0.09 6.51 -3.87
CA CYS A 52 1.51 6.33 -4.11
C CYS A 52 1.78 5.96 -5.57
N GLN A 53 2.96 6.35 -6.04
CA GLN A 53 3.48 6.02 -7.36
C GLN A 53 4.67 5.06 -7.22
N TYR A 54 4.96 4.34 -8.30
CA TYR A 54 6.02 3.34 -8.33
C TYR A 54 7.09 3.70 -9.35
N PRO A 55 8.38 3.53 -9.03
CA PRO A 55 9.42 3.55 -10.05
C PRO A 55 9.36 2.27 -10.90
N GLN A 56 10.10 2.24 -12.01
CA GLN A 56 10.36 0.99 -12.72
C GLN A 56 11.06 -0.01 -11.79
N TYR A 57 10.70 -1.29 -11.90
CA TYR A 57 11.17 -2.37 -11.02
C TYR A 57 11.03 -2.01 -9.52
N PRO A 58 9.79 -1.88 -9.01
CA PRO A 58 9.49 -1.24 -7.72
C PRO A 58 9.73 -2.13 -6.49
N TYR A 59 10.30 -3.32 -6.68
CA TYR A 59 10.68 -4.16 -5.56
C TYR A 59 11.94 -4.96 -5.85
N ILE A 60 12.65 -5.29 -4.79
CA ILE A 60 13.60 -6.40 -4.76
C ILE A 60 13.05 -7.48 -3.84
N ALA A 61 13.46 -8.72 -4.07
CA ALA A 61 12.98 -9.81 -3.25
C ALA A 61 14.00 -10.91 -3.06
N HIS A 62 13.90 -11.53 -1.89
CA HIS A 62 14.58 -12.76 -1.54
C HIS A 62 13.57 -13.81 -1.10
N SER A 63 13.69 -14.99 -1.69
CA SER A 63 13.01 -16.22 -1.29
C SER A 63 13.96 -17.38 -1.60
N ARG A 64 13.89 -18.45 -0.81
CA ARG A 64 14.69 -19.65 -1.06
C ARG A 64 14.07 -20.58 -2.11
N GLY A 65 12.84 -20.29 -2.57
CA GLY A 65 12.14 -21.14 -3.51
C GLY A 65 11.46 -22.34 -2.84
N TRP A 66 10.62 -23.06 -3.59
CA TRP A 66 9.93 -24.29 -3.18
C TRP A 66 10.86 -25.38 -2.61
N SER A 67 12.11 -25.44 -3.08
CA SER A 67 13.01 -26.60 -2.86
C SER A 67 14.09 -26.40 -1.80
N ALA A 68 14.24 -25.21 -1.22
CA ALA A 68 15.27 -24.94 -0.23
C ALA A 68 14.67 -24.52 1.12
N GLU A 69 14.47 -25.50 1.99
CA GLU A 69 13.94 -25.35 3.35
C GLU A 69 15.00 -24.96 4.41
N ASP A 70 16.20 -24.55 4.00
CA ASP A 70 17.23 -24.05 4.94
C ASP A 70 16.90 -22.62 5.39
N MET A 71 15.88 -22.56 6.24
CA MET A 71 15.37 -21.36 6.90
C MET A 71 16.35 -20.84 7.96
N GLU A 72 17.18 -21.71 8.54
CA GLU A 72 18.13 -21.36 9.60
C GLU A 72 19.21 -20.39 9.11
N ASN A 73 19.65 -20.54 7.85
CA ASN A 73 20.65 -19.65 7.25
C ASN A 73 20.05 -18.51 6.42
N ASN A 74 18.72 -18.35 6.39
CA ASN A 74 18.05 -17.38 5.51
C ASN A 74 18.50 -15.95 5.77
N THR A 75 18.60 -15.56 7.04
CA THR A 75 19.07 -14.23 7.45
C THR A 75 20.50 -13.98 7.01
N ARG A 76 21.39 -14.95 7.24
CA ARG A 76 22.81 -14.85 6.85
C ARG A 76 22.94 -14.66 5.34
N TYR A 77 22.19 -15.43 4.55
CA TYR A 77 22.18 -15.28 3.10
C TYR A 77 21.78 -13.86 2.66
N VAL A 78 20.72 -13.30 3.25
CA VAL A 78 20.28 -11.94 2.91
C VAL A 78 21.34 -10.91 3.29
N GLN A 79 21.96 -11.04 4.47
CA GLN A 79 22.99 -10.14 4.97
C GLN A 79 24.27 -10.17 4.12
N ASP A 80 24.66 -11.34 3.62
CA ASP A 80 25.91 -11.51 2.87
C ASP A 80 25.72 -11.31 1.35
N SER A 81 24.47 -11.20 0.88
CA SER A 81 24.17 -11.11 -0.54
C SER A 81 24.49 -9.74 -1.13
N LYS A 82 25.64 -9.66 -1.82
CA LYS A 82 26.04 -8.48 -2.59
C LYS A 82 24.98 -8.06 -3.61
N LEU A 83 24.33 -9.01 -4.27
CA LEU A 83 23.28 -8.73 -5.26
C LEU A 83 22.05 -8.08 -4.64
N LEU A 84 21.63 -8.52 -3.45
CA LEU A 84 20.51 -7.88 -2.75
C LEU A 84 20.87 -6.46 -2.30
N HIS A 85 22.11 -6.22 -1.86
CA HIS A 85 22.59 -4.89 -1.51
C HIS A 85 22.66 -3.94 -2.71
N GLU A 86 23.25 -4.38 -3.82
CA GLU A 86 23.29 -3.60 -5.07
C GLU A 86 21.88 -3.33 -5.60
N GLY A 87 21.00 -4.33 -5.56
CA GLY A 87 19.59 -4.21 -5.93
C GLY A 87 18.83 -3.22 -5.04
N ALA A 88 19.08 -3.22 -3.73
CA ALA A 88 18.46 -2.28 -2.80
C ALA A 88 18.92 -0.84 -3.06
N GLY A 89 20.21 -0.63 -3.31
CA GLY A 89 20.75 0.67 -3.69
C GLY A 89 20.16 1.17 -5.01
N ALA A 90 20.06 0.30 -6.02
CA ALA A 90 19.44 0.63 -7.29
C ALA A 90 17.94 0.95 -7.14
N LEU A 91 17.21 0.19 -6.30
CA LEU A 91 15.80 0.46 -5.97
C LEU A 91 15.64 1.85 -5.34
N ALA A 92 16.46 2.17 -4.33
CA ALA A 92 16.44 3.47 -3.69
C ALA A 92 16.73 4.60 -4.70
N GLY A 93 17.71 4.41 -5.59
CA GLY A 93 18.02 5.34 -6.66
C GLY A 93 16.80 5.61 -7.56
N ARG A 94 16.12 4.57 -8.03
CA ARG A 94 14.91 4.72 -8.86
C ARG A 94 13.76 5.41 -8.09
N CYS A 95 13.59 5.12 -6.81
CA CYS A 95 12.61 5.81 -5.97
C CYS A 95 12.90 7.32 -5.88
N VAL A 96 14.16 7.70 -5.69
CA VAL A 96 14.58 9.11 -5.62
C VAL A 96 14.33 9.82 -6.95
N GLU A 97 14.68 9.20 -8.08
CA GLU A 97 14.43 9.79 -9.40
C GLU A 97 12.93 9.99 -9.66
N MET A 98 12.10 9.00 -9.33
CA MET A 98 10.64 9.13 -9.44
C MET A 98 10.11 10.25 -8.53
N ALA A 99 10.63 10.38 -7.31
CA ALA A 99 10.23 11.44 -6.39
C ALA A 99 10.61 12.83 -6.90
N LYS A 100 11.76 12.98 -7.58
CA LYS A 100 12.13 14.23 -8.26
C LYS A 100 11.13 14.59 -9.36
N ILE A 101 10.71 13.62 -10.16
CA ILE A 101 9.71 13.82 -11.21
C ILE A 101 8.39 14.28 -10.61
N LEU A 102 7.88 13.60 -9.56
CA LEU A 102 6.63 13.98 -8.89
C LEU A 102 6.69 15.33 -8.17
N ARG A 103 7.88 15.80 -7.78
CA ARG A 103 8.05 17.15 -7.23
C ARG A 103 8.09 18.23 -8.31
N ALA A 104 8.68 17.92 -9.47
CA ALA A 104 8.82 18.86 -10.58
C ALA A 104 7.51 19.06 -11.34
N VAL A 105 6.78 17.96 -11.54
CA VAL A 105 5.39 17.99 -11.98
C VAL A 105 4.58 18.27 -10.73
N ALA A 106 4.23 19.53 -10.44
CA ALA A 106 3.19 19.79 -9.47
C ALA A 106 1.91 19.12 -10.00
N VAL A 107 1.70 17.84 -9.67
CA VAL A 107 0.48 17.11 -10.00
C VAL A 107 -0.60 17.86 -9.25
N THR A 108 -1.23 18.78 -9.96
CA THR A 108 -2.22 19.70 -9.42
C THR A 108 -3.28 18.88 -8.72
N GLU A 109 -3.68 19.31 -7.52
CA GLU A 109 -4.79 18.77 -6.74
C GLU A 109 -6.14 19.03 -7.45
N ALA A 110 -6.26 18.60 -8.71
CA ALA A 110 -7.55 18.53 -9.35
C ALA A 110 -8.44 17.66 -8.46
N PRO A 111 -9.64 18.12 -8.08
CA PRO A 111 -10.55 17.34 -7.27
C PRO A 111 -10.72 15.97 -7.94
N ARG A 112 -10.26 14.92 -7.28
CA ARG A 112 -10.43 13.57 -7.81
C ARG A 112 -11.92 13.27 -7.77
N VAL A 113 -12.54 13.12 -8.94
CA VAL A 113 -13.90 12.63 -9.04
C VAL A 113 -13.96 11.29 -8.32
N ARG A 114 -14.91 11.12 -7.40
CA ARG A 114 -15.07 9.93 -6.55
C ARG A 114 -15.12 8.66 -7.41
N GLY A 115 -13.96 8.02 -7.60
CA GLY A 115 -13.81 6.77 -8.36
C GLY A 115 -12.98 5.71 -7.62
N GLY A 116 -12.16 6.12 -6.65
CA GLY A 116 -11.24 5.24 -5.90
C GLY A 116 -11.88 4.30 -4.87
N ARG A 117 -13.20 4.13 -4.92
CA ARG A 117 -13.94 3.23 -4.01
C ARG A 117 -14.65 2.12 -4.78
N LYS A 118 -13.99 1.57 -5.80
CA LYS A 118 -14.57 0.56 -6.71
C LYS A 118 -15.89 1.03 -7.32
N ALA A 119 -16.03 2.34 -7.53
CA ALA A 119 -17.25 2.98 -7.99
C ALA A 119 -18.51 2.72 -7.11
N GLN A 120 -18.39 2.76 -5.77
CA GLN A 120 -19.55 2.69 -4.86
C GLN A 120 -19.73 3.92 -3.98
N GLU A 121 -20.99 4.30 -3.78
CA GLU A 121 -21.43 5.34 -2.85
C GLU A 121 -21.59 4.76 -1.44
N LEU A 122 -21.04 5.45 -0.43
CA LEU A 122 -21.34 5.16 0.97
C LEU A 122 -22.48 6.06 1.42
N ASP A 123 -23.68 5.51 1.49
CA ASP A 123 -24.80 6.18 2.16
C ASP A 123 -24.58 6.17 3.67
N THR A 124 -23.84 7.19 4.12
CA THR A 124 -23.49 7.40 5.53
C THR A 124 -24.71 7.85 6.34
N HIS A 125 -25.75 8.39 5.69
CA HIS A 125 -26.99 8.81 6.33
C HIS A 125 -27.87 7.61 6.69
N ALA A 126 -27.96 6.59 5.81
CA ALA A 126 -28.72 5.37 6.08
C ALA A 126 -28.16 4.55 7.26
N GLN A 127 -26.83 4.46 7.41
CA GLN A 127 -26.21 3.67 8.47
C GLN A 127 -26.36 4.28 9.87
N LEU A 128 -26.43 5.61 9.98
CA LEU A 128 -26.65 6.29 11.26
C LEU A 128 -28.13 6.24 11.70
N GLN A 129 -29.07 6.23 10.76
CA GLN A 129 -30.51 6.16 11.07
C GLN A 129 -30.98 4.75 11.49
N GLY A 130 -30.28 3.69 11.06
CA GLY A 130 -30.63 2.30 11.39
C GLY A 130 -30.37 1.87 12.85
N THR A 131 -29.63 2.66 13.64
CA THR A 131 -29.31 2.32 15.04
C THR A 131 -30.23 2.97 16.08
N GLY A 132 -31.18 3.82 15.65
CA GLY A 132 -32.10 4.55 16.54
C GLY A 132 -33.45 3.88 16.80
N ALA A 133 -33.83 2.83 16.05
CA ALA A 133 -35.21 2.32 16.06
C ALA A 133 -35.50 1.17 17.06
N GLY A 134 -34.62 0.92 18.04
CA GLY A 134 -34.70 -0.27 18.92
C GLY A 134 -34.91 -0.03 20.42
N ARG A 135 -35.05 1.22 20.90
CA ARG A 135 -35.23 1.50 22.34
C ARG A 135 -36.34 2.52 22.59
N ALA A 136 -37.60 2.08 22.49
CA ALA A 136 -38.71 2.71 23.19
C ALA A 136 -39.96 1.80 23.15
N SER A 137 -40.10 0.91 24.15
CA SER A 137 -41.40 0.56 24.73
C SER A 137 -41.21 -0.32 25.98
N GLY A 138 -40.91 0.33 27.10
CA GLY A 138 -41.27 -0.14 28.43
C GLY A 138 -42.37 0.77 28.98
N GLY A 139 -43.41 0.18 29.55
CA GLY A 139 -44.64 0.81 30.07
C GLY A 139 -45.84 0.21 29.35
N GLU A 140 -46.74 -0.57 29.97
CA GLU A 140 -47.17 -0.69 31.38
C GLU A 140 -47.29 -2.16 31.82
#